data_AF-A0A5J4VXG6-F1
#
_entry.id   AF-A0A5J4VXG6-F1
#
_cell.length_a   1.000
_cell.length_b   1.000
_cell.length_c   1.000
_cell.angle_alpha   90.00
_cell.angle_beta   90.00
_cell.angle_gamma   90.00
#
_symmetry.space_group_name_H-M   'P 1'
#
loop_
_entity.id
_entity.type
_entity.pdbx_description
1 polymer ?
#
loop_
_entity_poly.entity_id
_entity_poly.type
_entity_poly.pdbx_seq_one_letter_code
_entity_poly.pdbx_strand_id
1 'polypeptide(L)'
;MNNHTNEEEDRKASLIRSESGQCLYRIQIYGDESTQSELVSSEYAVISVLQVSTAGGDGEQEDFGIFSGLYNISEFLKSLYQGRQTDNINPGPPFPQQISLARRSNEQIEEEGGNEEIEAQLINKGEIFGQIKQTAKNSKCQLLNYFIDQRNPRPNWYEDDQDNEDQDNEDQDNEDLNNENLNEEEQNQ
;
A
#
# COMPACT_ATOMS: atom_id res chain seq x y z
N MET A 1 -22.76 19.24 22.71
CA MET A 1 -21.42 18.67 22.44
C MET A 1 -21.33 18.48 20.93
N ASN A 2 -20.35 19.13 20.31
CA ASN A 2 -20.21 19.36 18.86
C ASN A 2 -19.61 18.15 18.12
N ASN A 3 -20.16 16.95 18.31
CA ASN A 3 -19.63 15.77 17.62
C ASN A 3 -19.79 15.90 16.09
N HIS A 4 -20.91 16.48 15.64
CA HIS A 4 -21.21 16.67 14.22
C HIS A 4 -20.27 17.66 13.50
N THR A 5 -19.78 18.71 14.18
CA THR A 5 -18.85 19.69 13.57
C THR A 5 -17.46 19.10 13.40
N ASN A 6 -17.04 18.24 14.33
CA ASN A 6 -15.76 17.54 14.26
C ASN A 6 -15.75 16.50 13.12
N GLU A 7 -16.83 15.73 12.96
CA GLU A 7 -16.97 14.76 11.86
C GLU A 7 -16.90 15.41 10.47
N GLU A 8 -17.50 16.59 10.29
CA GLU A 8 -17.44 17.30 9.00
C GLU A 8 -16.03 17.85 8.71
N GLU A 9 -15.33 18.33 9.75
CA GLU A 9 -13.94 18.79 9.67
C GLU A 9 -12.98 17.64 9.37
N ASP A 10 -13.13 16.50 10.06
CA ASP A 10 -12.35 15.28 9.84
C ASP A 10 -12.54 14.76 8.42
N ARG A 11 -13.78 14.72 7.92
CA ARG A 11 -14.07 14.33 6.53
C ARG A 11 -13.40 15.26 5.52
N LYS A 12 -13.43 16.58 5.76
CA LYS A 12 -12.75 17.56 4.89
C LYS A 12 -11.24 17.36 4.92
N ALA A 13 -10.66 17.13 6.09
CA ALA A 13 -9.23 16.88 6.24
C ALA A 13 -8.81 15.61 5.49
N SER A 14 -9.57 14.52 5.61
CA SER A 14 -9.33 13.28 4.86
C SER A 14 -9.42 13.47 3.35
N LEU A 15 -10.40 14.23 2.85
CA LEU A 15 -10.50 14.55 1.43
C LEU A 15 -9.28 15.36 0.95
N ILE A 16 -8.88 16.39 1.70
CA ILE A 16 -7.70 17.21 1.37
C ILE A 16 -6.44 16.35 1.32
N ARG A 17 -6.24 15.45 2.30
CA ARG A 17 -5.10 14.53 2.33
C ARG A 17 -5.09 13.61 1.10
N SER A 18 -6.24 13.01 0.77
CA SER A 18 -6.37 12.11 -0.38
C SER A 18 -6.07 12.83 -1.70
N GLU A 19 -6.70 13.98 -1.94
CA GLU A 19 -6.48 14.77 -3.16
C GLU A 19 -5.03 15.29 -3.26
N SER A 20 -4.45 15.70 -2.14
CA SER A 20 -3.04 16.13 -2.09
C SER A 20 -2.10 14.95 -2.38
N GLY A 21 -2.38 13.77 -1.82
CA GLY A 21 -1.65 12.53 -2.09
C GLY A 21 -1.69 12.15 -3.58
N GLN A 22 -2.87 12.25 -4.21
CA GLN A 22 -3.02 12.01 -5.66
C GLN A 22 -2.25 13.02 -6.51
N CYS A 23 -2.21 14.29 -6.09
CA CYS A 23 -1.40 15.31 -6.75
C CYS A 23 0.10 14.99 -6.66
N LEU A 24 0.59 14.63 -5.47
CA LEU A 24 1.98 14.25 -5.25
C LEU A 24 2.37 13.00 -6.05
N TYR A 25 1.49 12.00 -6.10
CA TYR A 25 1.69 10.82 -6.94
C TYR A 25 1.86 11.18 -8.42
N ARG A 26 1.05 12.10 -8.95
CA ARG A 26 1.21 12.56 -10.33
C ARG A 26 2.55 13.26 -10.55
N ILE A 27 3.00 14.07 -9.59
CA ILE A 27 4.33 14.69 -9.66
C ILE A 27 5.42 13.61 -9.69
N GLN A 28 5.30 12.58 -8.86
CA GLN A 28 6.25 11.46 -8.84
C GLN A 28 6.30 10.70 -10.17
N ILE A 29 5.16 10.33 -10.75
CA ILE A 29 5.08 9.57 -12.01
C ILE A 29 5.54 10.40 -13.22
N TYR A 30 5.09 11.66 -13.32
CA TYR A 30 5.34 12.49 -14.51
C TYR A 30 6.58 13.39 -14.38
N GLY A 31 7.18 13.47 -13.19
CA GLY A 31 8.35 14.29 -12.92
C GLY A 31 9.64 13.66 -13.43
N ASP A 32 10.48 14.42 -14.10
CA ASP A 32 11.79 13.98 -14.59
C ASP A 32 12.83 13.72 -13.48
N GLU A 33 14.08 13.49 -13.86
CA GLU A 33 15.20 13.25 -12.93
C GLU A 33 15.35 14.36 -11.88
N SER A 34 15.24 15.63 -12.30
CA SER A 34 15.31 16.79 -11.38
C SER A 34 14.16 16.75 -10.39
N THR A 35 12.95 16.43 -10.87
CA THR A 35 11.76 16.32 -10.02
C THR A 35 11.94 15.25 -8.94
N GLN A 36 12.54 14.09 -9.27
CA GLN A 36 12.80 13.05 -8.27
C GLN A 36 13.79 13.52 -7.18
N SER A 37 14.81 14.29 -7.56
CA SER A 37 15.74 14.91 -6.61
C SER A 37 15.03 15.87 -5.65
N GLU A 38 14.11 16.67 -6.17
CA GLU A 38 13.30 17.59 -5.36
C GLU A 38 12.38 16.84 -4.39
N LEU A 39 11.76 15.74 -4.83
CA LEU A 39 10.92 14.90 -3.97
C LEU A 39 11.71 14.31 -2.80
N VAL A 40 12.93 13.80 -3.03
CA VAL A 40 13.80 13.33 -1.93
C VAL A 40 14.21 14.47 -1.00
N SER A 41 14.55 15.63 -1.55
CA SER A 41 14.90 16.80 -0.74
C SER A 41 13.75 17.32 0.12
N SER A 42 12.52 17.05 -0.30
CA SER A 42 11.29 17.46 0.39
C SER A 42 10.71 16.34 1.27
N GLU A 43 11.46 15.26 1.50
CA GLU A 43 11.04 14.13 2.34
C GLU A 43 9.72 13.50 1.88
N TYR A 44 9.48 13.47 0.57
CA TYR A 44 8.25 12.93 -0.03
C TYR A 44 7.94 11.50 0.46
N ALA A 45 8.96 10.66 0.61
CA ALA A 45 8.76 9.30 1.06
C ALA A 45 8.29 9.22 2.52
N VAL A 46 8.82 10.07 3.41
CA VAL A 46 8.35 10.22 4.80
C VAL A 46 6.91 10.69 4.83
N ILE A 47 6.57 11.72 4.03
CA ILE A 47 5.19 12.22 3.93
C ILE A 47 4.23 11.12 3.48
N SER A 48 4.65 10.27 2.54
CA SER A 48 3.85 9.15 2.06
C SER A 48 3.64 8.09 3.15
N VAL A 49 4.65 7.83 3.98
CA VAL A 49 4.52 6.93 5.14
C VAL A 49 3.55 7.52 6.17
N LEU A 50 3.68 8.80 6.52
CA LEU A 50 2.76 9.45 7.45
C LEU A 50 1.30 9.42 6.96
N GLN A 51 1.07 9.49 5.65
CA GLN A 51 -0.27 9.32 5.07
C GLN A 51 -0.82 7.92 5.34
N VAL A 52 0.02 6.89 5.23
CA VAL A 52 -0.35 5.49 5.57
C VAL A 52 -0.63 5.35 7.06
N SER A 53 0.24 5.89 7.92
CA SER A 53 0.10 5.84 9.39
C SER A 53 -1.15 6.53 9.93
N THR A 54 -1.59 7.60 9.25
CA THR A 54 -2.74 8.40 9.70
C THR A 54 -4.08 7.91 9.16
N ALA A 55 -4.08 6.96 8.21
CA ALA A 55 -5.25 6.25 7.75
C ALA A 55 -5.43 4.99 8.61
N GLY A 56 -6.14 5.12 9.74
CA GLY A 56 -6.17 4.11 10.81
C GLY A 56 -7.56 3.70 11.29
N GLY A 57 -8.62 3.98 10.53
CA GLY A 57 -10.01 3.66 10.84
C GLY A 57 -10.59 2.53 9.98
N ASP A 58 -11.69 1.96 10.45
CA ASP A 58 -12.49 0.97 9.72
C ASP A 58 -13.33 1.66 8.64
N GLY A 59 -12.89 1.61 7.38
CA GLY A 59 -13.70 2.05 6.25
C GLY A 59 -12.98 2.01 4.90
N GLU A 60 -13.73 1.70 3.83
CA GLU A 60 -13.25 1.56 2.45
C GLU A 60 -12.39 2.74 1.94
N GLN A 61 -12.73 3.98 2.33
CA GLN A 61 -11.97 5.17 1.92
C GLN A 61 -10.60 5.26 2.56
N GLU A 62 -10.46 4.75 3.78
CA GLU A 62 -9.20 4.75 4.51
C GLU A 62 -8.30 3.64 3.98
N ASP A 63 -8.87 2.48 3.66
CA ASP A 63 -8.19 1.39 2.98
C ASP A 63 -7.59 1.79 1.62
N PHE A 64 -8.35 2.55 0.82
CA PHE A 64 -7.84 3.07 -0.44
C PHE A 64 -6.68 4.06 -0.23
N GLY A 65 -6.75 4.88 0.81
CA GLY A 65 -5.68 5.79 1.20
C GLY A 65 -4.39 5.04 1.58
N ILE A 66 -4.52 4.00 2.40
CA ILE A 66 -3.42 3.10 2.80
C ILE A 66 -2.81 2.43 1.58
N PHE A 67 -3.65 1.80 0.74
CA PHE A 67 -3.21 1.16 -0.49
C PHE A 67 -2.47 2.12 -1.40
N SER A 68 -3.04 3.31 -1.65
CA SER A 68 -2.41 4.32 -2.51
C SER A 68 -1.10 4.82 -1.92
N GLY A 69 -1.01 5.05 -0.61
CA GLY A 69 0.22 5.50 0.05
C GLY A 69 1.35 4.46 -0.06
N LEU A 70 1.04 3.19 0.23
CA LEU A 70 1.99 2.09 0.09
C LEU A 70 2.45 1.92 -1.37
N TYR A 71 1.50 1.96 -2.31
CA TYR A 71 1.82 1.87 -3.74
C TYR A 71 2.75 3.00 -4.18
N ASN A 72 2.50 4.23 -3.74
CA ASN A 72 3.32 5.40 -4.04
C ASN A 72 4.75 5.26 -3.52
N ILE A 73 4.92 4.79 -2.27
CA ILE A 73 6.24 4.54 -1.67
C ILE A 73 7.00 3.50 -2.49
N SER A 74 6.34 2.36 -2.78
CA SER A 74 6.93 1.26 -3.54
C SER A 74 7.40 1.72 -4.93
N GLU A 75 6.53 2.37 -5.71
CA GLU A 75 6.89 2.82 -7.06
C GLU A 75 7.93 3.93 -7.05
N PHE A 76 7.89 4.84 -6.06
CA PHE A 76 8.91 5.87 -5.92
C PHE A 76 10.30 5.25 -5.70
N LEU A 77 10.46 4.40 -4.68
CA LEU A 77 11.73 3.76 -4.37
C LEU A 77 12.22 2.88 -5.52
N LYS A 78 11.34 2.07 -6.11
CA LYS A 78 11.64 1.25 -7.29
C LYS A 78 12.15 2.10 -8.45
N SER A 79 11.52 3.22 -8.74
CA SER A 79 11.95 4.13 -9.81
C SER A 79 13.33 4.70 -9.54
N LEU A 80 13.64 5.10 -8.30
CA LEU A 80 14.99 5.56 -7.95
C LEU A 80 16.03 4.45 -8.07
N TYR A 81 15.71 3.21 -7.70
CA TYR A 81 16.63 2.07 -7.77
C TYR A 81 16.90 1.57 -9.20
N GLN A 82 15.86 1.51 -10.03
CA GLN A 82 15.93 0.88 -11.35
C GLN A 82 16.04 1.90 -12.49
N GLY A 83 15.86 3.18 -12.19
CA GLY A 83 15.55 4.19 -13.18
C GLY A 83 14.11 4.03 -13.68
N ARG A 84 13.73 4.84 -14.67
CA ARG A 84 12.43 4.74 -15.32
C ARG A 84 12.59 4.70 -16.83
N GLN A 85 11.87 3.79 -17.45
CA GLN A 85 11.67 3.75 -18.90
C GLN A 85 10.25 4.20 -19.21
N THR A 86 10.08 4.91 -20.32
CA THR A 86 8.76 5.35 -20.76
C THR A 86 8.09 4.22 -21.54
N ASP A 87 6.91 3.81 -21.07
CA ASP A 87 6.07 2.81 -21.75
C ASP A 87 4.57 3.09 -21.49
N ASN A 88 3.68 2.19 -21.92
CA ASN A 88 2.23 2.34 -21.75
C ASN A 88 1.78 2.32 -20.27
N ILE A 89 2.60 1.76 -19.38
CA ILE A 89 2.35 1.63 -17.94
C ILE A 89 2.98 2.81 -17.20
N ASN A 90 4.16 3.26 -17.65
CA ASN A 90 4.93 4.38 -17.11
C ASN A 90 5.05 5.50 -18.14
N PRO A 91 4.05 6.38 -18.29
CA PRO A 91 4.07 7.47 -19.26
C PRO A 91 5.04 8.61 -18.90
N GLY A 92 5.72 8.52 -17.75
CA GLY A 92 6.63 9.54 -17.26
C GLY A 92 7.93 9.67 -18.09
N PRO A 93 8.65 10.80 -17.99
CA PRO A 93 9.95 10.98 -18.61
C PRO A 93 10.94 9.88 -18.17
N PRO A 94 11.77 9.35 -19.07
CA PRO A 94 12.75 8.35 -18.67
C PRO A 94 13.90 9.01 -17.90
N PHE A 95 14.47 8.29 -16.95
CA PHE A 95 15.67 8.73 -16.22
C PHE A 95 16.53 7.53 -15.79
N PRO A 96 17.86 7.69 -15.64
CA PRO A 96 18.73 6.62 -15.18
C PRO A 96 18.51 6.31 -13.69
N GLN A 97 19.04 5.17 -13.22
CA GLN A 97 19.04 4.87 -11.79
C GLN A 97 19.65 5.99 -10.94
N GLN A 98 19.02 6.32 -9.82
CA GLN A 98 19.40 7.39 -8.88
C GLN A 98 19.67 6.81 -7.48
N ILE A 99 20.62 5.87 -7.40
CA ILE A 99 20.88 5.06 -6.19
C ILE A 99 21.16 5.90 -4.93
N SER A 100 21.87 7.03 -5.06
CA SER A 100 22.15 7.92 -3.92
C SER A 100 20.87 8.53 -3.34
N LEU A 101 19.90 8.87 -4.19
CA LEU A 101 18.62 9.39 -3.76
C LEU A 101 17.77 8.31 -3.12
N ALA A 102 17.77 7.10 -3.68
CA ALA A 102 17.06 5.95 -3.11
C ALA A 102 17.54 5.65 -1.67
N ARG A 103 18.87 5.65 -1.47
CA ARG A 103 19.47 5.47 -0.13
C ARG A 103 19.04 6.55 0.85
N ARG A 104 19.09 7.80 0.42
CA ARG A 104 18.65 8.93 1.24
C ARG A 104 17.17 8.81 1.62
N SER A 105 16.30 8.44 0.69
CA SER A 105 14.88 8.19 0.99
C SER A 105 14.70 7.06 2.01
N ASN A 106 15.44 5.96 1.87
CA ASN A 106 15.40 4.86 2.83
C ASN A 106 15.88 5.28 4.22
N GLU A 107 16.98 6.05 4.29
CA GLU A 107 17.50 6.60 5.55
C GLU A 107 16.46 7.52 6.21
N GLN A 108 15.83 8.41 5.45
CA GLN A 108 14.76 9.29 5.95
C GLN A 108 13.55 8.50 6.48
N ILE A 109 13.14 7.44 5.78
CA ILE A 109 12.02 6.58 6.22
C ILE A 109 12.38 5.88 7.54
N GLU A 110 13.58 5.30 7.64
CA GLU A 110 14.03 4.63 8.87
C GLU A 110 14.17 5.60 10.04
N GLU A 111 14.76 6.77 9.82
CA GLU A 111 14.96 7.79 10.86
C GLU A 111 13.64 8.25 11.50
N GLU A 112 12.55 8.24 10.73
CA GLU A 112 11.20 8.63 11.17
C GLU A 112 10.34 7.43 11.62
N GLY A 113 10.91 6.22 11.75
CA GLY A 113 10.18 5.01 12.16
C GLY A 113 9.18 4.51 11.12
N GLY A 114 9.39 4.86 9.85
CA GLY A 114 8.45 4.55 8.78
C GLY A 114 8.40 3.06 8.40
N ASN A 115 9.41 2.29 8.78
CA ASN A 115 9.39 0.84 8.59
C ASN A 115 8.34 0.17 9.49
N GLU A 116 8.26 0.57 10.75
CA GLU A 116 7.25 0.11 11.70
C GLU A 116 5.84 0.46 11.23
N GLU A 117 5.67 1.66 10.68
CA GLU A 117 4.41 2.14 10.14
C GLU A 117 3.91 1.31 8.94
N ILE A 118 4.82 0.93 8.03
CA ILE A 118 4.51 0.04 6.90
C ILE A 118 4.24 -1.38 7.40
N GLU A 119 5.00 -1.88 8.38
CA GLU A 119 4.81 -3.20 8.96
C GLU A 119 3.47 -3.35 9.68
N ALA A 120 3.00 -2.29 10.34
CA ALA A 120 1.68 -2.27 10.98
C ALA A 120 0.55 -2.56 9.98
N GLN A 121 0.72 -2.22 8.70
CA GLN A 121 -0.27 -2.49 7.66
C GLN A 121 -0.30 -3.94 7.18
N LEU A 122 0.65 -4.79 7.58
CA LEU A 122 0.65 -6.22 7.23
C LEU A 122 -0.47 -7.01 7.92
N ILE A 123 -0.98 -6.48 9.04
CA ILE A 123 -2.07 -7.07 9.83
C ILE A 123 -3.39 -6.30 9.69
N ASN A 124 -3.42 -5.23 8.89
CA ASN A 124 -4.62 -4.44 8.61
C ASN A 124 -5.71 -5.36 8.06
N LYS A 125 -6.95 -5.27 8.55
CA LYS A 125 -8.11 -6.14 8.21
C LYS A 125 -9.19 -5.47 7.34
N GLY A 126 -8.91 -4.32 6.74
CA GLY A 126 -9.85 -3.55 5.94
C GLY A 126 -10.44 -4.34 4.76
N GLU A 127 -11.51 -3.84 4.14
CA GLU A 127 -12.21 -4.52 3.04
C GLU A 127 -11.33 -4.76 1.80
N ILE A 128 -10.29 -3.95 1.61
CA ILE A 128 -9.28 -4.12 0.54
C ILE A 128 -8.08 -5.00 1.02
N PHE A 129 -8.29 -5.80 2.07
CA PHE A 129 -7.31 -6.62 2.81
C PHE A 129 -6.21 -7.22 1.95
N GLY A 130 -6.59 -8.01 0.93
CA GLY A 130 -5.65 -8.76 0.10
C GLY A 130 -4.67 -7.84 -0.65
N GLN A 131 -5.14 -6.70 -1.15
CA GLN A 131 -4.29 -5.77 -1.90
C GLN A 131 -3.43 -4.92 -0.96
N ILE A 132 -3.94 -4.50 0.20
CA ILE A 132 -3.17 -3.74 1.19
C ILE A 132 -2.01 -4.58 1.71
N LYS A 133 -2.29 -5.83 2.14
CA LYS A 133 -1.28 -6.76 2.63
C LYS A 133 -0.19 -7.01 1.58
N GLN A 134 -0.59 -7.28 0.34
CA GLN A 134 0.37 -7.49 -0.76
C GLN A 134 1.19 -6.23 -1.06
N THR A 135 0.57 -5.05 -1.01
CA THR A 135 1.26 -3.78 -1.29
C THR A 135 2.20 -3.38 -0.14
N ALA A 136 1.83 -3.67 1.11
CA ALA A 136 2.70 -3.51 2.27
C ALA A 136 3.92 -4.44 2.17
N LYS A 137 3.72 -5.71 1.80
CA LYS A 137 4.82 -6.64 1.47
C LYS A 137 5.70 -6.09 0.36
N ASN A 138 5.13 -5.64 -0.75
CA ASN A 138 5.89 -5.07 -1.86
C ASN A 138 6.70 -3.83 -1.42
N SER A 139 6.10 -2.93 -0.64
CA SER A 139 6.75 -1.72 -0.12
C SER A 139 7.94 -2.07 0.77
N LYS A 140 7.72 -3.02 1.69
CA LYS A 140 8.78 -3.59 2.53
C LYS A 140 9.87 -4.26 1.69
N CYS A 141 9.50 -5.00 0.65
CA CYS A 141 10.45 -5.57 -0.30
C CYS A 141 11.24 -4.49 -1.02
N GLN A 142 10.65 -3.39 -1.48
CA GLN A 142 11.40 -2.30 -2.12
C GLN A 142 12.36 -1.60 -1.16
N LEU A 143 11.95 -1.41 0.10
CA LEU A 143 12.79 -0.89 1.17
C LEU A 143 13.98 -1.82 1.46
N LEU A 144 13.71 -3.13 1.59
CA LEU A 144 14.69 -4.16 1.94
C LEU A 144 15.53 -4.65 0.76
N ASN A 145 15.04 -4.54 -0.49
CA ASN A 145 15.74 -4.99 -1.70
C ASN A 145 17.08 -4.28 -1.91
N TYR A 146 17.33 -3.20 -1.19
CA TYR A 146 18.65 -2.59 -1.07
C TYR A 146 19.69 -3.47 -0.35
N PHE A 147 19.32 -4.32 0.61
CA PHE A 147 20.25 -5.22 1.30
C PHE A 147 20.61 -6.48 0.48
N ILE A 148 19.90 -6.72 -0.63
CA ILE A 148 20.13 -7.86 -1.51
C ILE A 148 20.80 -7.31 -2.78
N ASP A 149 22.14 -7.26 -2.77
CA ASP A 149 22.92 -7.13 -4.00
C ASP A 149 22.36 -8.11 -5.05
N GLN A 150 22.20 -7.72 -6.32
CA GLN A 150 21.77 -8.62 -7.39
C GLN A 150 22.70 -9.86 -7.55
N ARG A 151 23.86 -9.83 -6.92
CA ARG A 151 24.84 -10.93 -6.82
C ARG A 151 24.70 -11.77 -5.55
N ASN A 152 23.90 -11.36 -4.58
CA ASN A 152 23.58 -12.14 -3.40
C ASN A 152 22.41 -13.08 -3.72
N PRO A 153 22.46 -14.34 -3.25
CA PRO A 153 21.27 -15.20 -3.23
C PRO A 153 20.15 -14.45 -2.53
N ARG A 154 18.98 -14.40 -3.17
CA ARG A 154 17.79 -13.80 -2.54
C ARG A 154 17.57 -14.48 -1.19
N PRO A 155 17.29 -13.73 -0.11
CA PRO A 155 16.95 -14.33 1.17
C PRO A 155 15.72 -15.24 1.04
N ASN A 156 15.67 -16.34 1.78
CA ASN A 156 14.57 -17.32 1.70
C ASN A 156 13.17 -16.71 1.87
N TRP A 157 13.01 -15.61 2.62
CA TRP A 157 11.72 -14.93 2.78
C TRP A 157 11.17 -14.34 1.47
N TYR A 158 12.00 -14.25 0.42
CA TYR A 158 11.60 -13.83 -0.92
C TYR A 158 10.88 -14.95 -1.71
N GLU A 159 11.08 -16.21 -1.31
CA GLU A 159 10.46 -17.40 -1.93
C GLU A 159 9.18 -17.80 -1.17
N ASP A 160 9.15 -17.66 0.15
CA ASP A 160 7.97 -17.94 0.99
C ASP A 160 6.74 -17.06 0.62
N ASP A 161 6.95 -15.90 -0.01
CA ASP A 161 5.87 -15.02 -0.46
C ASP A 161 5.29 -15.41 -1.83
N GLN A 162 5.97 -16.24 -2.64
CA GLN A 162 5.42 -16.74 -3.92
C GLN A 162 4.64 -18.05 -3.75
N ASP A 163 5.03 -18.89 -2.77
CA ASP A 163 4.41 -20.20 -2.55
C ASP A 163 3.11 -20.13 -1.70
N ASN A 164 2.76 -18.96 -1.16
CA ASN A 164 1.52 -18.74 -0.40
C ASN A 164 0.35 -18.21 -1.27
N GLU A 165 0.50 -18.10 -2.60
CA GLU A 165 -0.62 -17.71 -3.48
C GLU A 165 -1.66 -18.84 -3.65
N ASP A 166 -1.36 -20.08 -3.23
CA ASP A 166 -2.19 -21.26 -3.54
C ASP A 166 -2.95 -21.91 -2.36
N GLN A 167 -2.90 -21.39 -1.11
CA GLN A 167 -3.47 -22.12 0.05
C GLN A 167 -4.50 -21.41 0.94
N ASP A 168 -4.88 -20.15 0.71
CA ASP A 168 -5.91 -19.50 1.54
C ASP A 168 -7.33 -19.61 0.94
N ASN A 169 -7.67 -20.78 0.39
CA ASN A 169 -9.00 -21.11 -0.17
C ASN A 169 -9.77 -22.17 0.64
N GLU A 170 -9.45 -22.35 1.92
CA GLU A 170 -10.26 -23.17 2.82
C GLU A 170 -10.44 -22.44 4.14
N ASP A 171 -11.52 -21.67 4.24
CA ASP A 171 -12.34 -21.52 5.45
C ASP A 171 -13.62 -20.77 5.04
N GLN A 172 -14.45 -21.44 4.21
CA GLN A 172 -15.88 -21.15 4.19
C GLN A 172 -16.53 -21.99 5.28
N ASP A 173 -16.75 -21.36 6.43
CA ASP A 173 -17.62 -21.90 7.48
C ASP A 173 -18.99 -22.22 6.87
N ASN A 174 -19.28 -23.52 6.77
CA ASN A 174 -20.61 -24.05 6.50
C ASN A 174 -21.50 -23.80 7.73
N GLU A 175 -22.28 -22.72 7.73
CA GLU A 175 -23.46 -22.63 8.59
C GLU A 175 -24.65 -23.34 7.91
N ASP A 176 -24.80 -24.61 8.31
CA ASP A 176 -26.03 -25.39 8.44
C ASP A 176 -27.35 -24.82 7.87
N LEU A 177 -27.79 -25.37 6.73
CA LEU A 177 -29.21 -25.53 6.45
C LEU A 177 -29.62 -26.99 6.67
N ASN A 178 -29.97 -27.30 7.92
CA ASN A 178 -30.72 -28.50 8.29
C ASN A 178 -32.05 -28.52 7.52
N ASN A 179 -32.14 -29.41 6.54
CA ASN A 179 -33.38 -29.73 5.85
C ASN A 179 -33.87 -31.10 6.37
N GLU A 180 -34.47 -31.12 7.56
CA GLU A 180 -35.28 -32.26 8.01
C GLU A 180 -36.69 -32.10 7.44
N ASN A 181 -36.99 -32.96 6.46
CA ASN A 181 -38.35 -33.37 6.10
C ASN A 181 -39.19 -33.60 7.35
N LEU A 182 -40.45 -33.14 7.34
CA LEU A 182 -41.64 -33.82 7.88
C LEU A 182 -42.88 -32.92 7.72
N ASN A 183 -43.70 -33.17 6.70
CA ASN A 183 -45.07 -33.69 6.88
C ASN A 183 -45.94 -33.48 5.63
N GLU A 184 -46.48 -34.62 5.20
CA GLU A 184 -47.53 -34.79 4.20
C GLU A 184 -48.90 -34.28 4.71
N GLU A 185 -49.85 -34.24 3.77
CA GLU A 185 -51.31 -34.29 3.98
C GLU A 185 -52.04 -33.00 4.39
N GLU A 186 -52.68 -32.34 3.41
CA GLU A 186 -54.15 -32.26 3.26
C GLU A 186 -54.54 -31.07 2.36
N GLN A 187 -54.70 -31.32 1.05
CA GLN A 187 -55.61 -30.53 0.21
C GLN A 187 -56.82 -31.40 -0.12
N ASN A 188 -57.87 -31.28 0.70
CA ASN A 188 -59.23 -31.66 0.36
C ASN A 188 -60.20 -30.79 1.18
N GLN A 189 -60.65 -29.69 0.58
CA GLN A 189 -62.01 -29.14 0.72
C GLN A 189 -62.28 -28.09 -0.35
#